data_AF-A0A811KFY0-F1
#
_entry.id   AF-A0A811KFY0-F1
#
_cell.length_a   1.000
_cell.length_b   1.000
_cell.length_c   1.000
_cell.angle_alpha   90.00
_cell.angle_beta   90.00
_cell.angle_gamma   90.00
#
_symmetry.space_group_name_H-M   'P 1'
#
loop_
_entity.id
_entity.type
_entity.pdbx_description
1 polymer ?
#
loop_
_entity_poly.entity_id
_entity_poly.type
_entity_poly.pdbx_seq_one_letter_code
_entity_poly.pdbx_strand_id
1 'polypeptide(L)'
;MLPLVVIAIVIHQSPESMKTYRRFIIHFTVCDFCFSVCMGMLVKPFPIIPFFAAFVIGPLKYLGSAGAVASGSAIMISAGYAIATQCICIVYRFAAIQTDPRLLAFVVSWISWTIGHIIGVFISVFAILLLMQVQVPQEVGT
;
A
#
# COMPACT_ATOMS: atom_id res chain seq x y z
N MET A 1 -0.33 12.32 -13.80
CA MET A 1 -1.22 12.25 -14.99
C MET A 1 -1.60 10.82 -15.34
N LEU A 2 -0.68 9.85 -15.42
CA LEU A 2 -0.98 8.45 -15.77
C LEU A 2 -2.09 7.75 -14.93
N PRO A 3 -2.12 7.83 -13.58
CA PRO A 3 -3.08 7.04 -12.80
C PRO A 3 -4.54 7.50 -12.98
N LEU A 4 -4.76 8.80 -13.20
CA LEU A 4 -6.10 9.33 -13.50
C LEU A 4 -6.62 8.84 -14.86
N VAL A 5 -5.74 8.69 -15.84
CA VAL A 5 -6.07 8.12 -17.16
C VAL A 5 -6.44 6.65 -17.01
N VAL A 6 -5.70 5.87 -16.22
CA VAL A 6 -6.02 4.46 -15.95
C VAL A 6 -7.39 4.34 -15.28
N ILE A 7 -7.68 5.15 -14.27
CA ILE A 7 -9.00 5.15 -13.60
C ILE A 7 -10.11 5.52 -14.59
N ALA A 8 -9.90 6.53 -15.45
CA ALA A 8 -10.89 6.92 -16.45
C ALA A 8 -11.16 5.81 -17.48
N ILE A 9 -10.12 5.15 -17.99
CA ILE A 9 -10.25 4.00 -18.90
C ILE A 9 -11.02 2.88 -18.22
N VAL A 10 -10.63 2.53 -16.99
CA VAL A 10 -11.27 1.47 -16.22
C VAL A 10 -12.75 1.77 -15.98
N ILE A 11 -13.13 3.03 -15.77
CA ILE A 11 -14.54 3.42 -15.59
C ILE A 11 -15.32 3.38 -16.91
N HIS A 12 -14.75 3.88 -18.01
CA HIS A 12 -15.48 4.07 -19.28
C HIS A 12 -15.46 2.86 -20.23
N GLN A 13 -14.43 2.00 -20.15
CA GLN A 13 -14.25 0.87 -21.07
C GLN A 13 -14.62 -0.48 -20.44
N SER A 14 -14.80 -0.57 -19.12
CA SER A 14 -15.12 -1.86 -18.49
C SER A 14 -16.63 -2.17 -18.56
N PRO A 15 -17.01 -3.41 -18.92
CA PRO A 15 -18.41 -3.82 -18.96
C PRO A 15 -19.00 -3.90 -17.54
N GLU A 16 -20.31 -3.65 -17.43
CA GLU A 16 -21.07 -3.65 -16.17
C GLU A 16 -21.02 -5.00 -15.42
N SER A 17 -20.72 -6.11 -16.12
CA SER A 17 -20.51 -7.43 -15.51
C SER A 17 -19.24 -7.51 -14.64
N MET A 18 -18.32 -6.55 -14.75
CA MET A 18 -17.03 -6.54 -14.06
C MET A 18 -16.94 -5.54 -12.90
N LYS A 19 -18.07 -5.04 -12.36
CA LYS A 19 -18.10 -4.04 -11.28
C LYS A 19 -17.19 -4.35 -10.09
N THR A 20 -17.21 -5.59 -9.61
CA THR A 20 -16.40 -6.01 -8.46
C THR A 20 -14.91 -6.02 -8.76
N TYR A 21 -14.53 -6.45 -9.97
CA TYR A 21 -13.14 -6.43 -10.41
C TYR A 21 -12.64 -5.01 -10.67
N ARG A 22 -13.49 -4.16 -11.27
CA ARG A 22 -13.26 -2.72 -11.47
C ARG A 22 -12.94 -2.02 -10.15
N ARG A 23 -13.67 -2.34 -9.07
CA ARG A 23 -13.40 -1.82 -7.72
C ARG A 23 -11.97 -2.11 -7.29
N PHE A 24 -11.51 -3.35 -7.40
CA PHE A 24 -10.16 -3.72 -6.96
C PHE A 24 -9.08 -2.99 -7.75
N ILE A 25 -9.24 -2.85 -9.07
CA ILE A 25 -8.28 -2.10 -9.91
C ILE A 25 -8.21 -0.63 -9.48
N ILE A 26 -9.34 0.03 -9.26
CA ILE A 26 -9.37 1.44 -8.84
C ILE A 26 -8.66 1.61 -7.49
N HIS A 27 -8.96 0.74 -6.51
CA HIS A 27 -8.31 0.75 -5.20
C HIS A 27 -6.79 0.54 -5.32
N PHE A 28 -6.36 -0.40 -6.15
CA PHE A 28 -4.95 -0.63 -6.43
C PHE A 28 -4.29 0.64 -7.02
N THR A 29 -4.85 1.22 -8.08
CA THR A 29 -4.27 2.39 -8.76
C THR A 29 -4.17 3.60 -7.84
N VAL A 30 -5.14 3.83 -6.96
CA VAL A 30 -5.09 4.92 -5.98
C VAL A 30 -3.97 4.69 -4.97
N CYS A 31 -3.86 3.49 -4.41
CA CYS A 31 -2.83 3.19 -3.41
C CYS A 31 -1.42 3.09 -3.99
N ASP A 32 -1.27 2.60 -5.21
CA ASP A 32 0.00 2.59 -5.96
C ASP A 32 0.47 4.03 -6.26
N PHE A 33 -0.46 4.92 -6.60
CA PHE A 33 -0.16 6.35 -6.72
C PHE A 33 0.27 6.96 -5.37
N CYS A 34 -0.46 6.67 -4.29
CA CYS A 34 -0.08 7.12 -2.94
C CYS A 34 1.32 6.61 -2.57
N PHE A 35 1.63 5.33 -2.84
CA PHE A 35 2.94 4.75 -2.60
C PHE A 35 4.03 5.47 -3.41
N SER A 36 3.79 5.71 -4.70
CA SER A 36 4.71 6.44 -5.57
C SER A 36 4.97 7.88 -5.08
N VAL A 37 3.93 8.55 -4.59
CA VAL A 37 4.04 9.89 -3.99
C VAL A 37 4.82 9.85 -2.68
N CYS A 38 4.56 8.87 -1.81
CA CYS A 38 5.32 8.67 -0.58
C CYS A 38 6.80 8.41 -0.87
N MET A 39 7.12 7.54 -1.83
CA MET A 39 8.51 7.27 -2.24
C MET A 39 9.18 8.49 -2.89
N GLY A 40 8.45 9.26 -3.70
CA GLY A 40 9.01 10.43 -4.38
C GLY A 40 9.23 11.65 -3.47
N MET A 41 8.40 11.82 -2.43
CA MET A 41 8.43 13.01 -1.57
C MET A 41 9.05 12.78 -0.19
N LEU A 42 8.89 11.59 0.39
CA LEU A 42 9.20 11.36 1.80
C LEU A 42 10.57 10.73 2.03
N VAL A 43 11.14 10.02 1.05
CA VAL A 43 12.33 9.19 1.29
C VAL A 43 13.29 9.22 0.11
N LYS A 44 14.60 9.41 0.38
CA LYS A 44 15.66 9.11 -0.58
C LYS A 44 16.24 7.74 -0.24
N PRO A 45 16.19 6.75 -1.15
CA PRO A 45 16.93 5.51 -0.94
C PRO A 45 18.42 5.84 -0.96
N PHE A 46 19.15 5.41 0.06
CA PHE A 46 20.61 5.46 0.10
C PHE A 46 21.12 4.02 0.05
N PRO A 47 21.61 3.53 -1.11
CA PRO A 47 22.00 2.14 -1.24
C PRO A 47 23.34 1.91 -0.52
N ILE A 48 23.29 1.68 0.79
CA ILE A 48 24.42 1.18 1.59
C ILE A 48 24.10 -0.27 1.95
N ILE A 49 24.67 -1.21 1.20
CA ILE A 49 24.61 -2.64 1.57
C ILE A 49 25.34 -2.78 2.93
N PRO A 50 24.76 -3.43 3.97
CA PRO A 50 23.56 -4.27 4.03
C PRO A 50 22.36 -3.65 4.77
N PHE A 51 22.35 -2.33 5.01
CA PHE A 51 21.29 -1.68 5.77
C PHE A 51 20.28 -1.04 4.82
N PHE A 52 18.98 -1.28 5.03
CA PHE A 52 17.91 -0.49 4.42
C PHE A 52 17.95 0.93 5.00
N ALA A 53 18.93 1.72 4.54
CA ALA A 53 19.16 3.08 4.95
C ALA A 53 18.43 4.00 3.97
N ALA A 54 17.46 4.73 4.48
CA ALA A 54 16.72 5.69 3.70
C ALA A 54 16.65 6.99 4.50
N PHE A 55 17.00 8.10 3.85
CA PHE A 55 16.91 9.41 4.48
C PHE A 55 15.52 9.96 4.28
N VAL A 56 14.88 10.40 5.36
CA VAL A 56 13.60 11.09 5.26
C VAL A 56 13.88 12.46 4.66
N ILE A 57 13.20 12.74 3.55
CA ILE A 57 13.22 14.04 2.90
C ILE A 57 11.82 14.63 2.88
N GLY A 58 11.73 15.90 2.51
CA GLY A 58 10.45 16.59 2.36
C GLY A 58 9.86 17.03 3.71
N PRO A 59 8.52 17.16 3.80
CA PRO A 59 7.87 17.86 4.91
C PRO A 59 8.02 17.16 6.27
N LEU A 60 8.20 15.83 6.27
CA LEU A 60 8.34 15.05 7.50
C LEU A 60 9.78 15.05 8.05
N LYS A 61 10.76 15.60 7.33
CA LYS A 61 12.15 15.71 7.80
C LYS A 61 12.28 16.48 9.12
N TYR A 62 11.49 17.55 9.29
CA TYR A 62 11.56 18.43 10.46
C TYR A 62 11.05 17.79 11.76
N LEU A 63 10.40 16.62 11.67
CA LEU A 63 9.89 15.89 12.83
C LEU A 63 10.91 14.86 13.36
N GLY A 64 12.13 14.82 12.82
CA GLY A 64 13.20 13.92 13.26
C GLY A 64 12.78 12.45 13.26
N SER A 65 13.01 11.74 14.36
CA SER A 65 12.68 10.31 14.51
C SER A 65 11.19 10.01 14.32
N ALA A 66 10.28 10.88 14.79
CA ALA A 66 8.84 10.71 14.60
C ALA A 66 8.45 10.84 13.12
N GLY A 67 9.10 11.74 12.39
CA GLY A 67 8.96 11.90 10.95
C GLY A 67 9.43 10.67 10.16
N ALA A 68 10.49 10.01 10.62
CA ALA A 68 10.99 8.76 10.06
C ALA A 68 10.01 7.59 10.25
N VAL A 69 9.48 7.43 11.46
CA VAL A 69 8.45 6.42 11.76
C VAL A 69 7.21 6.65 10.88
N ALA A 70 6.74 7.89 10.78
CA ALA A 70 5.56 8.25 10.00
C ALA A 70 5.77 8.00 8.50
N SER A 71 6.93 8.39 7.97
CA SER A 71 7.28 8.19 6.55
C SER A 71 7.40 6.69 6.22
N GLY A 72 8.11 5.93 7.05
CA GLY A 72 8.26 4.49 6.88
C GLY A 72 6.94 3.74 6.98
N SER A 73 6.08 4.13 7.94
CA SER A 73 4.74 3.56 8.08
C SER A 73 3.85 3.86 6.88
N ALA A 74 3.85 5.10 6.38
CA ALA A 74 3.08 5.48 5.20
C ALA A 74 3.49 4.69 3.95
N ILE A 75 4.79 4.52 3.73
CA ILE A 75 5.34 3.74 2.61
C ILE A 75 4.95 2.27 2.75
N MET A 76 5.14 1.67 3.94
CA MET A 76 4.81 0.26 4.15
C MET A 76 3.32 -0.04 4.04
N ILE A 77 2.46 0.83 4.57
CA ILE A 77 1.00 0.66 4.50
C ILE A 77 0.53 0.77 3.05
N SER A 78 1.02 1.77 2.31
CA SER A 78 0.62 1.97 0.90
C SER A 78 1.14 0.83 0.00
N ALA A 79 2.39 0.40 0.17
CA ALA A 79 2.96 -0.75 -0.52
C ALA A 79 2.21 -2.06 -0.18
N GLY A 80 1.96 -2.30 1.10
CA GLY A 80 1.24 -3.47 1.58
C GLY A 80 -0.19 -3.51 1.04
N TYR A 81 -0.87 -2.37 0.96
CA TYR A 81 -2.20 -2.27 0.36
C TYR A 81 -2.19 -2.58 -1.13
N ALA A 82 -1.22 -2.02 -1.87
CA ALA A 82 -1.08 -2.25 -3.30
C ALA A 82 -0.87 -3.75 -3.59
N ILE A 83 0.04 -4.40 -2.87
CA ILE A 83 0.31 -5.85 -2.98
C ILE A 83 -0.92 -6.66 -2.60
N ALA A 84 -1.55 -6.37 -1.46
CA ALA A 84 -2.75 -7.10 -1.01
C ALA A 84 -3.90 -7.01 -2.03
N THR A 85 -4.08 -5.84 -2.64
CA THR A 85 -5.12 -5.64 -3.67
C THR A 85 -4.81 -6.47 -4.92
N GLN A 86 -3.55 -6.56 -5.34
CA GLN A 86 -3.15 -7.43 -6.46
C GLN A 86 -3.37 -8.91 -6.13
N CYS A 87 -2.97 -9.36 -4.94
CA CYS A 87 -3.19 -10.73 -4.48
C CYS A 87 -4.69 -11.07 -4.50
N ILE A 88 -5.55 -10.18 -4.00
CA ILE A 88 -6.99 -10.37 -4.02
C ILE A 88 -7.56 -10.39 -5.43
N CYS A 89 -7.04 -9.58 -6.36
CA CYS A 89 -7.46 -9.66 -7.77
C CYS A 89 -7.19 -11.05 -8.35
N ILE A 90 -6.05 -11.65 -8.02
CA ILE A 90 -5.69 -13.01 -8.45
C ILE A 90 -6.63 -14.03 -7.79
N VAL A 91 -6.84 -13.94 -6.47
CA VAL A 91 -7.75 -14.84 -5.75
C VAL A 91 -9.18 -14.72 -6.27
N TYR A 92 -9.67 -13.51 -6.54
CA TYR A 92 -10.99 -13.27 -7.14
C TYR A 92 -11.14 -13.97 -8.49
N ARG A 93 -10.11 -13.93 -9.34
CA ARG A 93 -10.12 -14.60 -10.64
C ARG A 93 -10.29 -16.12 -10.49
N PHE A 94 -9.62 -16.73 -9.52
CA PHE A 94 -9.78 -18.16 -9.24
C PHE A 94 -11.11 -18.48 -8.54
N ALA A 95 -11.56 -17.63 -7.61
CA ALA A 95 -12.82 -17.79 -6.91
C ALA A 95 -14.03 -17.70 -7.84
N ALA A 96 -13.97 -16.86 -8.88
CA ALA A 96 -15.03 -16.73 -9.88
C ALA A 96 -15.20 -17.98 -10.77
N ILE A 97 -14.17 -18.84 -10.85
CA ILE A 97 -14.20 -20.09 -11.64
C ILE A 97 -14.57 -21.28 -10.76
N GLN A 98 -14.46 -21.15 -9.43
CA GLN A 98 -14.80 -22.22 -8.51
C GLN A 98 -16.32 -22.40 -8.36
N THR A 99 -16.73 -23.64 -8.10
CA THR A 99 -18.11 -24.03 -7.80
C THR A 99 -18.55 -23.68 -6.38
N ASP A 100 -17.62 -23.49 -5.43
CA ASP A 100 -17.97 -23.08 -4.06
C ASP A 100 -18.26 -21.56 -3.96
N PRO A 101 -19.53 -21.14 -3.74
CA PRO A 101 -19.89 -19.72 -3.66
C PRO A 101 -19.33 -19.02 -2.41
N ARG A 102 -18.90 -19.77 -1.38
CA ARG A 102 -18.40 -19.20 -0.12
C ARG A 102 -17.09 -18.45 -0.32
N LEU A 103 -16.21 -18.98 -1.17
CA LEU A 103 -14.92 -18.36 -1.45
C LEU A 103 -15.11 -17.01 -2.15
N LEU A 104 -16.01 -16.95 -3.14
CA LEU A 104 -16.34 -15.69 -3.82
C LEU A 104 -16.98 -14.69 -2.85
N ALA A 105 -17.92 -15.14 -2.01
CA ALA A 105 -18.54 -14.28 -1.00
C ALA A 105 -17.51 -13.70 -0.02
N PHE A 106 -16.53 -14.51 0.41
CA PHE A 106 -15.44 -14.06 1.28
C PHE A 106 -14.55 -13.02 0.61
N VAL A 107 -14.13 -13.25 -0.64
CA VAL A 107 -13.23 -12.36 -1.39
C VAL A 107 -13.87 -11.02 -1.72
N VAL A 108 -15.17 -11.03 -2.02
CA VAL A 108 -15.93 -9.82 -2.39
C VAL A 108 -16.37 -9.03 -1.16
N SER A 109 -16.48 -9.69 -0.01
CA SER A 109 -16.92 -9.09 1.26
C SER A 109 -16.05 -7.91 1.67
N TRP A 110 -16.70 -6.76 1.84
CA TRP A 110 -16.08 -5.56 2.41
C TRP A 110 -15.60 -5.79 3.84
N ILE A 111 -16.30 -6.60 4.62
CA ILE A 111 -15.94 -6.87 6.02
C ILE A 111 -14.61 -7.64 6.08
N SER A 112 -14.47 -8.70 5.28
CA SER A 112 -13.24 -9.49 5.20
C SER A 112 -12.06 -8.62 4.77
N TRP A 113 -12.28 -7.73 3.79
CA TRP A 113 -11.26 -6.79 3.33
C TRP A 113 -10.86 -5.77 4.41
N THR A 114 -11.82 -5.14 5.08
CA THR A 114 -11.56 -4.15 6.13
C THR A 114 -10.83 -4.78 7.31
N ILE A 115 -11.24 -5.95 7.77
CA ILE A 115 -10.57 -6.67 8.86
C ILE A 115 -9.13 -7.03 8.46
N GLY A 116 -8.94 -7.63 7.28
CA GLY A 116 -7.62 -7.99 6.79
C GLY A 116 -6.71 -6.78 6.65
N HIS A 117 -7.24 -5.65 6.17
CA HIS A 117 -6.47 -4.42 6.05
C HIS A 117 -6.08 -3.85 7.42
N ILE A 118 -7.01 -3.79 8.38
CA ILE A 118 -6.72 -3.32 9.75
C ILE A 118 -5.59 -4.15 10.37
N ILE A 119 -5.68 -5.48 10.29
CA ILE A 119 -4.64 -6.39 10.79
C ILE A 119 -3.30 -6.11 10.08
N GLY A 120 -3.31 -5.96 8.76
CA GLY A 120 -2.11 -5.64 7.98
C GLY A 120 -1.48 -4.31 8.37
N VAL A 121 -2.27 -3.27 8.65
CA VAL A 121 -1.76 -1.98 9.14
C VAL A 121 -1.10 -2.14 10.50
N PHE A 122 -1.75 -2.83 11.45
CA PHE A 122 -1.18 -3.05 12.79
C PHE A 122 0.15 -3.79 12.72
N ILE A 123 0.23 -4.87 11.94
CA ILE A 123 1.47 -5.64 11.75
C ILE A 123 2.56 -4.76 11.12
N SER A 124 2.21 -3.98 10.10
CA SER A 124 3.17 -3.14 9.37
C SER A 124 3.74 -2.02 10.26
N VAL A 125 2.88 -1.35 11.03
CA VAL A 125 3.31 -0.30 11.97
C VAL A 125 4.18 -0.91 13.07
N PHE A 126 3.76 -2.05 13.64
CA PHE A 126 4.55 -2.74 14.66
C PHE A 126 5.93 -3.15 14.13
N ALA A 127 6.01 -3.71 12.92
CA ALA A 127 7.27 -4.06 12.28
C ALA A 127 8.17 -2.83 12.06
N ILE A 128 7.61 -1.69 11.64
CA ILE A 128 8.36 -0.45 11.49
C ILE A 128 8.89 0.04 12.84
N LEU A 129 8.08 0.01 13.90
CA LEU A 129 8.53 0.39 15.24
C LEU A 129 9.72 -0.46 15.71
N LEU A 130 9.71 -1.77 15.43
CA LEU A 130 10.84 -2.65 15.71
C LEU A 130 12.07 -2.33 14.85
N LEU A 131 11.88 -2.08 13.55
CA LEU A 131 12.97 -1.73 12.64
C LEU A 131 13.65 -0.41 13.03
N MET A 132 12.90 0.58 13.52
CA MET A 132 13.45 1.85 13.98
C MET A 132 14.38 1.70 15.19
N GLN A 133 14.19 0.68 16.03
CA GLN A 133 15.10 0.41 17.15
C GLN A 133 16.49 -0.03 16.68
N VAL A 134 16.59 -0.57 15.46
CA VAL A 134 17.83 -1.07 14.85
C VAL A 134 18.46 -0.02 13.94
N GLN A 135 17.71 1.02 13.54
CA GLN A 135 18.21 2.07 12.66
C GLN A 135 18.99 3.14 13.42
N VAL A 136 19.95 3.76 12.72
CA VAL A 136 20.68 4.92 13.24
C VAL A 136 19.68 6.07 13.43
N PRO A 137 19.62 6.70 14.63
CA PRO A 137 18.72 7.81 14.90
C PRO A 137 18.91 8.96 13.89
N GLN A 138 17.82 9.47 13.35
CA GLN A 138 17.87 10.69 12.54
C GLN A 138 17.85 11.89 13.46
N GLU A 139 19.00 12.55 13.62
CA GLU A 139 19.07 13.82 14.33
C GLU A 139 18.33 14.90 13.53
N VAL A 140 17.66 15.80 14.25
CA VAL A 140 16.99 16.96 13.63
C VAL A 140 18.10 17.86 13.09
N GLY A 141 18.45 17.68 11.82
CA GLY A 141 19.40 18.54 11.14
C GLY A 141 18.90 19.97 11.14
N THR A 142 19.67 20.86 11.77
CA THR A 142 19.52 22.32 11.68
C THR A 142 19.61 22.80 10.24
#